data_AF-A0A530CEZ5-F1
#
_entry.id   AF-A0A530CEZ5-F1
#
_cell.length_a   1.000
_cell.length_b   1.000
_cell.length_c   1.000
_cell.angle_alpha   90.00
_cell.angle_beta   90.00
_cell.angle_gamma   90.00
#
_symmetry.space_group_name_H-M   'P 1'
#
loop_
_entity.id
_entity.type
_entity.pdbx_description
1 polymer ?
#
loop_
_entity_poly.entity_id
_entity_poly.type
_entity_poly.pdbx_seq_one_letter_code
_entity_poly.pdbx_strand_id
1 'polypeptide(L)'
;AEIGDDWRTLYRFDLGQAYEVDYRVASHFLSTHPSSHFLSTLVAALALPDRRYALRNNRLSTHRAGGRSEQREVATAAELADVLEDQLAIVIPNRAAFEARLREKRIVET
;
A
#
# COMPACT_ATOMS: atom_id res chain seq x y z
N ALA A 1 10.76 14.58 -2.90
CA ALA A 1 9.64 15.08 -2.10
C ALA A 1 10.18 15.51 -0.74
N GLU A 2 9.69 16.61 -0.21
CA GLU A 2 9.99 17.02 1.17
C GLU A 2 9.16 16.17 2.14
N ILE A 3 9.83 15.47 3.06
CA ILE A 3 9.20 14.62 4.07
C ILE A 3 9.91 14.89 5.40
N GLY A 4 9.17 15.46 6.36
CA GLY A 4 9.81 16.12 7.50
C GLY A 4 10.60 17.33 7.00
N ASP A 5 11.84 17.49 7.48
CA ASP A 5 12.73 18.57 7.07
C ASP A 5 13.75 18.15 6.00
N ASP A 6 13.56 16.97 5.39
CA ASP A 6 14.48 16.39 4.41
C ASP A 6 13.87 16.23 3.01
N TRP A 7 14.69 16.51 1.99
CA TRP A 7 14.40 16.08 0.62
C TRP A 7 14.69 14.59 0.45
N ARG A 8 13.65 13.82 0.13
CA ARG A 8 13.72 12.38 -0.14
C ARG A 8 13.48 12.09 -1.62
N THR A 9 14.40 11.35 -2.24
CA THR A 9 14.27 10.85 -3.62
C THR A 9 13.21 9.76 -3.68
N LEU A 10 12.23 9.90 -4.56
CA LEU A 10 11.15 8.90 -4.74
C LEU A 10 11.49 7.93 -5.88
N TYR A 11 11.82 8.49 -7.03
CA TYR A 11 12.25 7.77 -8.23
C TYR A 11 13.07 8.70 -9.11
N ARG A 12 13.67 8.14 -10.15
CA ARG A 12 14.38 8.86 -11.21
C ARG A 12 13.78 8.45 -12.55
N PHE A 13 13.72 9.37 -13.50
CA PHE A 13 13.20 9.12 -14.83
C PHE A 13 13.94 9.99 -15.84
N ASP A 14 13.91 9.59 -17.11
CA ASP A 14 14.28 10.42 -18.25
C ASP A 14 13.04 10.80 -19.06
N LEU A 15 13.21 11.47 -20.18
CA LEU A 15 12.09 11.91 -21.04
C LEU A 15 11.74 10.89 -22.12
N GLY A 16 12.17 9.63 -21.99
CA GLY A 16 11.83 8.56 -22.90
C GLY A 16 10.32 8.31 -22.93
N GLN A 17 9.76 8.19 -24.14
CA GLN A 17 8.36 7.84 -24.29
C GLN A 17 8.16 6.36 -23.97
N ALA A 18 7.21 6.06 -23.08
CA ALA A 18 6.73 4.71 -22.82
C ALA A 18 5.36 4.51 -23.48
N TYR A 19 5.21 3.36 -24.12
CA TYR A 19 3.98 2.94 -24.79
C TYR A 19 3.24 1.89 -23.94
N GLU A 20 1.99 1.60 -24.31
CA GLU A 20 1.16 0.64 -23.58
C GLU A 20 1.82 -0.75 -23.47
N VAL A 21 2.50 -1.20 -24.53
CA VAL A 21 3.19 -2.49 -24.54
C VAL A 21 4.29 -2.57 -23.48
N ASP A 22 5.00 -1.48 -23.23
CA ASP A 22 6.07 -1.42 -22.23
C ASP A 22 5.50 -1.58 -20.81
N TYR A 23 4.36 -0.93 -20.55
CA TYR A 23 3.66 -1.09 -19.27
C TYR A 23 3.09 -2.49 -19.07
N ARG A 24 2.63 -3.17 -20.13
CA ARG A 24 2.15 -4.56 -20.03
C ARG A 24 3.26 -5.50 -19.59
N VAL A 25 4.49 -5.32 -20.11
CA VAL A 25 5.66 -6.11 -19.71
C VAL A 25 6.00 -5.87 -18.23
N ALA A 26 6.11 -4.60 -17.82
CA ALA A 26 6.42 -4.26 -16.43
C ALA A 26 5.32 -4.72 -15.45
N SER A 27 4.06 -4.51 -15.81
CA SER A 27 2.90 -4.92 -15.02
C SER A 27 2.83 -6.43 -14.85
N HIS A 28 3.10 -7.21 -15.90
CA HIS A 28 3.16 -8.67 -15.79
C HIS A 28 4.22 -9.11 -14.78
N PHE A 29 5.44 -8.56 -14.86
CA PHE A 29 6.50 -8.86 -13.90
C PHE A 29 6.08 -8.51 -12.47
N LEU A 30 5.59 -7.28 -12.25
CA LEU A 30 5.22 -6.80 -10.92
C LEU A 30 4.03 -7.57 -10.33
N SER A 31 3.07 -8.01 -11.14
CA SER A 31 1.85 -8.68 -10.67
C SER A 31 1.94 -10.20 -10.59
N THR A 32 2.95 -10.83 -11.19
CA THR A 32 3.01 -12.31 -11.28
C THR A 32 4.35 -12.92 -10.89
N HIS A 33 5.45 -12.18 -10.96
CA HIS A 33 6.77 -12.77 -10.75
C HIS A 33 7.05 -13.00 -9.25
N PRO A 34 7.55 -14.19 -8.83
CA PRO A 34 7.68 -14.53 -7.41
C PRO A 34 8.57 -13.60 -6.57
N SER A 35 9.51 -12.87 -7.20
CA SER A 35 10.36 -11.90 -6.49
C SER A 35 9.72 -10.52 -6.33
N SER A 36 8.56 -10.28 -6.95
CA SER A 36 7.84 -9.01 -6.80
C SER A 36 7.25 -8.88 -5.41
N HIS A 37 7.58 -7.78 -4.72
CA HIS A 37 7.03 -7.50 -3.40
C HIS A 37 5.51 -7.25 -3.40
N PHE A 38 4.92 -6.87 -4.54
CA PHE A 38 3.46 -6.70 -4.68
C PHE A 38 2.69 -8.01 -4.47
N LEU A 39 3.35 -9.18 -4.60
CA LEU A 39 2.76 -10.48 -4.28
C LEU A 39 2.91 -10.86 -2.81
N SER A 40 3.83 -10.24 -2.06
CA SER A 40 4.17 -10.61 -0.68
C SER A 40 3.79 -9.57 0.36
N THR A 41 3.50 -8.34 -0.06
CA THR A 41 3.24 -7.19 0.82
C THR A 41 1.87 -6.63 0.52
N LEU A 42 1.08 -6.37 1.57
CA LEU A 42 -0.11 -5.53 1.44
C LEU A 42 0.34 -4.07 1.45
N VAL A 43 0.01 -3.31 0.40
CA VAL A 43 0.31 -1.89 0.32
C VAL A 43 -0.90 -1.14 -0.21
N ALA A 44 -1.25 -0.03 0.45
CA ALA A 44 -2.32 0.86 0.03
C ALA A 44 -2.02 2.29 0.47
N ALA A 45 -2.58 3.26 -0.24
CA ALA A 45 -2.48 4.67 0.14
C ALA A 45 -3.71 5.44 -0.36
N LEU A 46 -4.10 6.46 0.40
CA LEU A 46 -5.18 7.38 0.03
C LEU A 46 -4.80 8.80 0.44
N ALA A 47 -4.87 9.75 -0.50
CA ALA A 47 -4.68 11.16 -0.22
C ALA A 47 -6.03 11.85 -0.03
N LEU A 48 -6.13 12.66 1.03
CA LEU A 48 -7.27 13.50 1.39
C LEU A 48 -6.82 14.96 1.53
N PRO A 49 -7.75 15.93 1.59
CA PRO A 49 -7.39 17.35 1.70
C PRO A 49 -6.50 17.68 2.92
N ASP A 50 -6.72 17.03 4.06
CA ASP A 50 -6.03 17.31 5.32
C ASP A 50 -4.98 16.27 5.71
N ARG A 51 -4.94 15.12 5.03
CA ARG A 51 -4.07 14.00 5.41
C ARG A 51 -3.82 13.00 4.28
N ARG A 52 -2.84 12.12 4.50
CA ARG A 52 -2.59 10.94 3.67
C ARG A 52 -2.58 9.70 4.54
N TYR A 53 -3.32 8.68 4.13
CA TYR A 53 -3.18 7.33 4.68
C TYR A 53 -2.15 6.56 3.87
N ALA A 54 -1.29 5.83 4.56
CA ALA A 54 -0.37 4.85 3.98
C ALA A 54 -0.42 3.58 4.80
N LEU A 55 -0.70 2.46 4.15
CA LEU A 55 -0.73 1.13 4.75
C LEU A 55 0.40 0.30 4.15
N ARG A 56 1.21 -0.32 5.02
CA ARG A 56 2.18 -1.33 4.61
C ARG A 56 2.11 -2.49 5.59
N ASN A 57 1.68 -3.65 5.10
CA ASN A 57 1.30 -4.80 5.90
C ASN A 57 0.26 -4.38 6.96
N ASN A 58 0.52 -4.64 8.24
CA ASN A 58 -0.33 -4.27 9.34
C ASN A 58 -0.07 -2.84 9.88
N ARG A 59 0.88 -2.08 9.33
CA ARG A 59 1.19 -0.74 9.83
C ARG A 59 0.44 0.33 9.04
N LEU A 60 -0.56 0.93 9.67
CA LEU A 60 -1.30 2.08 9.15
C LEU A 60 -0.64 3.37 9.63
N SER A 61 -0.32 4.25 8.69
CA SER A 61 0.24 5.58 8.93
C SER A 61 -0.74 6.66 8.46
N THR A 62 -0.97 7.66 9.30
CA THR A 62 -1.73 8.87 8.96
C THR A 62 -0.81 10.07 8.98
N HIS A 63 -0.54 10.64 7.81
CA HIS A 63 0.30 11.83 7.65
C HIS A 63 -0.58 13.07 7.51
N ARG A 64 -0.69 13.89 8.55
CA ARG A 64 -1.50 15.13 8.51
C ARG A 64 -0.73 16.26 7.83
N ALA A 65 -1.43 17.10 7.05
CA ALA A 65 -0.84 18.27 6.43
C ALA A 65 -0.33 19.26 7.50
N GLY A 66 0.96 19.61 7.45
CA GLY A 66 1.61 20.47 8.45
C GLY A 66 1.62 19.91 9.88
N GLY A 67 1.26 18.64 10.06
CA GLY A 67 1.06 18.00 11.35
C GLY A 67 1.94 16.78 11.56
N ARG A 68 1.75 16.12 12.71
CA ARG A 68 2.46 14.89 13.03
C ARG A 68 1.96 13.73 12.19
N SER A 69 2.86 12.78 11.97
CA SER A 69 2.51 11.45 11.46
C SER A 69 2.16 10.54 12.63
N GLU A 70 1.00 9.90 12.57
CA GLU A 70 0.54 8.91 13.54
C GLU A 70 0.70 7.52 12.92
N GLN A 71 1.19 6.55 13.69
CA GLN A 71 1.30 5.16 13.25
C GLN A 71 0.60 4.25 14.26
N ARG A 72 -0.09 3.25 13.74
CA ARG A 72 -0.64 2.15 14.54
C ARG A 72 -0.48 0.84 13.82
N GLU A 73 -0.31 -0.22 14.59
CA GLU A 73 -0.42 -1.59 14.09
C GLU A 73 -1.88 -2.04 14.15
N VAL A 74 -2.29 -2.75 13.11
CA VAL A 74 -3.59 -3.38 12.96
C VAL A 74 -3.46 -4.82 13.43
N ALA A 75 -4.30 -5.25 14.36
CA ALA A 75 -4.08 -6.50 15.08
C ALA A 75 -4.52 -7.73 14.28
N THR A 76 -5.63 -7.63 13.54
CA THR A 76 -6.26 -8.82 12.94
C THR A 76 -6.51 -8.66 11.44
N ALA A 77 -6.72 -9.79 10.76
CA ALA A 77 -7.01 -9.80 9.33
C ALA A 77 -8.36 -9.14 9.02
N ALA A 78 -9.34 -9.33 9.91
CA ALA A 78 -10.66 -8.70 9.79
C ALA A 78 -10.56 -7.18 9.96
N GLU A 79 -9.83 -6.70 10.97
CA GLU A 79 -9.61 -5.27 11.17
C GLU A 79 -8.84 -4.64 9.99
N LEU A 80 -7.89 -5.38 9.39
CA LEU A 80 -7.16 -4.91 8.21
C LEU A 80 -8.07 -4.79 6.98
N ALA A 81 -9.02 -5.72 6.83
CA ALA A 81 -10.06 -5.63 5.80
C ALA A 81 -10.98 -4.42 6.04
N ASP A 82 -11.42 -4.18 7.28
CA ASP A 82 -12.23 -3.00 7.63
C ASP A 82 -11.47 -1.70 7.36
N VAL A 83 -10.16 -1.62 7.67
CA VAL A 83 -9.33 -0.45 7.34
C VAL A 83 -9.29 -0.19 5.83
N LEU A 84 -9.17 -1.25 5.03
CA LEU A 84 -9.18 -1.13 3.57
C LEU A 84 -10.53 -0.63 3.05
N GLU A 85 -11.64 -1.23 3.49
CA GLU A 85 -12.98 -0.92 3.00
C GLU A 85 -13.47 0.45 3.51
N ASP A 86 -13.32 0.74 4.80
CA ASP A 86 -13.93 1.91 5.43
C ASP A 86 -13.04 3.16 5.38
N GLN A 87 -11.73 3.01 5.67
CA GLN A 87 -10.82 4.16 5.78
C GLN A 87 -10.12 4.49 4.47
N LEU A 88 -9.76 3.45 3.70
CA LEU A 88 -9.06 3.58 2.43
C LEU A 88 -10.00 3.50 1.21
N ALA A 89 -11.28 3.21 1.42
CA ALA A 89 -12.30 3.10 0.37
C ALA A 89 -11.94 2.09 -0.75
N ILE A 90 -11.29 0.99 -0.36
CA ILE A 90 -10.87 -0.09 -1.26
C ILE A 90 -11.88 -1.23 -1.19
N VAL A 91 -12.44 -1.60 -2.33
CA VAL A 91 -13.27 -2.79 -2.46
C VAL A 91 -12.39 -4.04 -2.40
N ILE A 92 -12.74 -4.99 -1.53
CA ILE A 92 -12.13 -6.32 -1.49
C ILE A 92 -13.09 -7.32 -2.17
N PRO A 93 -12.81 -7.78 -3.41
CA PRO A 93 -13.76 -8.59 -4.16
C PRO A 93 -14.11 -9.93 -3.50
N ASN A 94 -13.17 -10.50 -2.74
CA ASN A 94 -13.37 -11.70 -1.96
C ASN A 94 -12.70 -11.56 -0.59
N ARG A 95 -13.46 -11.02 0.36
CA ARG A 95 -12.97 -10.74 1.72
C ARG A 95 -12.49 -11.99 2.45
N ALA A 96 -13.19 -13.11 2.33
CA ALA A 96 -12.81 -14.38 2.96
C ALA A 96 -11.44 -14.89 2.46
N ALA A 97 -11.23 -14.90 1.14
CA ALA A 97 -9.96 -15.32 0.54
C ALA A 97 -8.82 -14.35 0.90
N PHE A 98 -9.11 -13.05 0.93
CA PHE A 98 -8.16 -12.03 1.34
C PHE A 98 -7.69 -12.24 2.78
N GLU A 99 -8.60 -12.36 3.74
CA GLU A 99 -8.27 -12.58 5.15
C GLU A 99 -7.50 -13.89 5.37
N ALA A 100 -7.87 -14.97 4.67
CA ALA A 100 -7.13 -16.22 4.71
C ALA A 100 -5.67 -16.02 4.24
N ARG A 101 -5.48 -15.28 3.15
CA ARG A 101 -4.15 -15.00 2.60
C ARG A 101 -3.29 -14.14 3.52
N LEU A 102 -3.88 -13.19 4.26
CA LEU A 102 -3.18 -12.40 5.27
C LEU A 102 -2.60 -13.28 6.39
N ARG A 103 -3.40 -14.24 6.88
CA ARG A 103 -2.99 -15.20 7.91
C ARG A 103 -1.89 -16.13 7.41
N GLU A 104 -2.05 -16.69 6.21
CA GLU A 104 -1.02 -17.53 5.58
C GLU A 104 0.34 -16.82 5.44
N LYS A 105 0.31 -15.54 5.07
CA LYS A 105 1.51 -14.71 4.92
C LYS A 105 2.03 -14.10 6.23
N ARG A 106 1.35 -14.34 7.36
CA ARG A 106 1.70 -13.78 8.68
C ARG A 106 1.85 -12.25 8.64
N ILE A 107 0.96 -11.56 7.90
CA ILE A 107 0.95 -10.10 7.78
C ILE A 107 0.46 -9.44 9.07
N VAL A 108 -0.41 -10.12 9.80
CA VAL A 108 -0.92 -9.80 11.13
C VAL A 108 -0.64 -10.99 12.05
N GLU A 109 -0.40 -10.74 13.34
CA GLU A 109 -0.34 -11.81 14.33
C GLU A 109 -1.75 -12.32 14.67
N THR A 110 -1.86 -13.59 15.05
CA THR A 110 -3.15 -14.24 15.37
C THR A 110 -3.67 -13.78 16.73
#